data_AF-A0A2V7QZ72-F1
#
_entry.id   AF-A0A2V7QZ72-F1
#
_cell.length_a   1.000
_cell.length_b   1.000
_cell.length_c   1.000
_cell.angle_alpha   90.00
_cell.angle_beta   90.00
_cell.angle_gamma   90.00
#
_symmetry.space_group_name_H-M   'P 1'
#
loop_
_entity.id
_entity.type
_entity.pdbx_description
1 polymer ?
#
loop_
_entity_poly.entity_id
_entity_poly.type
_entity_poly.pdbx_seq_one_letter_code
_entity_poly.pdbx_strand_id
1 'polypeptide(L)'
;MKSHLVKLVLLASLVLVAACTKKRTRRNEVVECSSISLDAKGTTLCLVQLYKWKLPDAQRAAETRAHELDSLKSWQEDSVWNLGAAKHKRDFQACRRGTEQLNNCLLVAGWPLRRAQHTTDSMWNAELPAHRRELQTCMAKRDFNLSSCLTLYYKWDSDRALATADSVTRARLGR
;
A
#
# COMPACT_ATOMS: atom_id res chain seq x y z
N MET A 1 14.76 -63.38 28.98
CA MET A 1 13.98 -62.33 29.67
C MET A 1 14.38 -60.89 29.30
N LYS A 2 15.63 -60.59 28.88
CA LYS A 2 16.07 -59.21 28.55
C LYS A 2 15.51 -58.61 27.25
N SER A 3 15.18 -59.42 26.23
CA SER A 3 14.68 -58.92 24.93
C SER A 3 13.25 -58.36 24.93
N HIS A 4 12.39 -58.76 25.88
CA HIS A 4 11.02 -58.26 25.95
C HIS A 4 10.94 -56.88 26.61
N LEU A 5 11.82 -56.59 27.56
CA LEU A 5 11.96 -55.27 28.19
C LEU A 5 12.43 -54.21 27.20
N VAL A 6 13.39 -54.52 26.34
CA VAL A 6 13.89 -53.59 25.32
C VAL A 6 12.83 -53.27 24.26
N LYS A 7 12.03 -54.26 23.86
CA LYS A 7 10.91 -54.05 22.91
C LYS A 7 9.78 -53.20 23.52
N LEU A 8 9.47 -53.39 24.80
CA LEU A 8 8.47 -52.58 25.51
C LEU A 8 8.91 -51.12 25.70
N VAL A 9 10.19 -50.88 25.99
CA VAL A 9 10.74 -49.52 26.13
C VAL A 9 10.79 -48.78 24.79
N LEU A 10 11.08 -49.49 23.69
CA LEU A 10 11.06 -48.91 22.33
C LEU A 10 9.63 -48.60 21.86
N LEU A 11 8.65 -49.44 22.20
CA LEU A 11 7.24 -49.16 21.88
C LEU A 11 6.67 -48.01 22.71
N ALA A 12 7.07 -47.89 23.98
CA ALA A 12 6.63 -46.79 24.85
C ALA A 12 7.21 -45.42 24.41
N SER A 13 8.42 -45.39 23.87
CA SER A 13 9.05 -44.15 23.39
C SER A 13 8.50 -43.66 22.06
N LEU A 14 7.96 -44.53 21.20
CA LEU A 14 7.25 -44.14 19.97
C LEU A 14 5.85 -43.56 20.22
N VAL A 15 5.17 -43.93 21.31
CA VAL A 15 3.84 -43.38 21.66
C VAL A 15 3.95 -41.96 22.24
N LEU A 16 5.06 -41.62 22.89
CA LEU A 16 5.26 -40.29 23.50
C LEU A 16 5.56 -39.17 22.48
N VAL A 17 6.02 -39.49 21.28
CA VAL A 17 6.28 -38.50 20.21
C VAL A 17 5.01 -38.20 19.38
N ALA A 18 4.00 -39.07 19.41
CA ALA A 18 2.75 -38.88 18.68
C ALA A 18 1.71 -37.99 19.41
N ALA A 19 1.97 -37.60 20.66
CA ALA A 19 1.01 -36.88 21.50
C ALA A 19 1.29 -35.37 21.64
N CYS A 20 2.14 -34.78 20.80
CA CYS A 20 2.10 -33.34 20.54
C CYS A 20 0.93 -33.01 19.60
N THR A 21 -0.30 -33.40 19.98
CA THR A 21 -1.51 -32.93 19.31
C THR A 21 -1.59 -31.42 19.53
N LYS A 22 -1.12 -30.63 18.55
CA LYS A 22 -1.35 -29.18 18.50
C LYS A 22 -2.82 -28.96 18.79
N LYS A 23 -3.16 -28.40 19.97
CA LYS A 23 -4.53 -27.98 20.25
C LYS A 23 -4.93 -27.03 19.11
N ARG A 24 -5.94 -27.44 18.34
CA ARG A 24 -6.48 -26.67 17.23
C ARG A 24 -7.16 -25.45 17.85
N THR A 25 -6.49 -24.30 17.78
CA THR A 25 -7.07 -23.02 18.20
C THR A 25 -7.69 -22.36 16.99
N ARG A 26 -8.76 -21.60 17.20
CA ARG A 26 -9.38 -20.78 16.14
C ARG A 26 -8.35 -19.94 15.36
N ARG A 27 -7.29 -19.47 16.03
CA ARG A 27 -6.20 -18.73 15.40
C ARG A 27 -5.40 -19.58 14.39
N ASN A 28 -5.11 -20.85 14.70
CA ASN A 28 -4.39 -21.73 13.78
C ASN A 28 -5.21 -22.03 12.52
N GLU A 29 -6.54 -22.16 12.66
CA GLU A 29 -7.46 -22.40 11.54
C GLU A 29 -7.48 -21.20 10.59
N VAL A 30 -7.51 -19.98 11.14
CA VAL A 30 -7.43 -18.73 10.37
C VAL A 30 -6.07 -18.61 9.67
N VAL A 31 -4.97 -18.97 10.33
CA VAL A 31 -3.62 -18.96 9.73
C VAL A 31 -3.52 -19.96 8.57
N GLU A 32 -4.06 -21.16 8.73
CA GLU A 32 -4.08 -22.19 7.70
C GLU A 32 -4.95 -21.81 6.49
N CYS A 33 -6.16 -21.30 6.74
CA CYS A 33 -7.02 -20.84 5.66
C CYS A 33 -6.46 -19.63 4.90
N SER A 34 -5.79 -18.71 5.62
CA SER A 34 -5.18 -17.51 5.01
C SER A 34 -3.84 -17.78 4.30
N SER A 35 -3.17 -18.91 4.55
CA SER A 35 -1.98 -19.28 3.77
C SER A 35 -2.32 -19.87 2.40
N ILE A 36 -3.54 -20.38 2.23
CA ILE A 36 -4.03 -20.99 0.98
C ILE A 36 -4.84 -19.98 0.14
N SER A 37 -5.55 -19.07 0.81
CA SER A 37 -6.45 -18.11 0.16
C SER A 37 -5.76 -16.76 -0.07
N LEU A 38 -5.99 -16.17 -1.25
CA LEU A 38 -5.43 -14.85 -1.61
C LEU A 38 -6.17 -13.67 -0.98
N ASP A 39 -7.39 -13.86 -0.48
CA ASP A 39 -8.23 -12.81 0.07
C ASP A 39 -9.09 -13.25 1.28
N ALA A 40 -9.75 -12.28 1.90
CA ALA A 40 -10.62 -12.51 3.05
C ALA A 40 -11.84 -13.39 2.70
N LYS A 41 -12.35 -13.31 1.46
CA LYS A 41 -13.50 -14.10 1.01
C LYS A 41 -13.14 -15.59 0.91
N GLY A 42 -12.03 -15.92 0.28
CA GLY A 42 -11.50 -17.29 0.22
C GLY A 42 -11.21 -17.84 1.62
N THR A 43 -10.60 -17.02 2.47
CA THR A 43 -10.34 -17.39 3.88
C THR A 43 -11.65 -17.68 4.63
N THR A 44 -12.69 -16.86 4.41
CA THR A 44 -14.03 -17.06 4.99
C THR A 44 -14.64 -18.38 4.54
N LEU A 45 -14.62 -18.66 3.23
CA LEU A 45 -15.15 -19.90 2.67
C LEU A 45 -14.41 -21.13 3.23
N CYS A 46 -13.08 -21.06 3.33
CA CYS A 46 -12.28 -22.10 3.95
C CYS A 46 -12.70 -22.38 5.41
N LEU A 47 -12.86 -21.32 6.21
CA LEU A 47 -13.28 -21.42 7.62
C LEU A 47 -14.69 -22.02 7.77
N VAL A 48 -15.64 -21.63 6.93
CA VAL A 48 -17.01 -22.16 6.95
C VAL A 48 -17.04 -23.61 6.49
N GLN A 49 -16.36 -23.95 5.39
CA GLN A 49 -16.46 -25.28 4.79
C GLN A 49 -15.67 -26.34 5.57
N LEU A 50 -14.42 -26.03 5.94
CA LEU A 50 -13.50 -26.99 6.57
C LEU A 50 -13.61 -27.02 8.09
N TYR A 51 -13.90 -25.88 8.73
CA TYR A 51 -13.88 -25.74 10.19
C TYR A 51 -15.27 -25.45 10.78
N LYS A 52 -16.31 -25.38 9.94
CA LYS A 52 -17.72 -25.17 10.33
C LYS A 52 -17.94 -23.92 11.19
N TRP A 53 -17.16 -22.87 10.94
CA TRP A 53 -17.38 -21.57 11.57
C TRP A 53 -18.73 -20.98 11.14
N LYS A 54 -19.35 -20.22 12.03
CA LYS A 54 -20.49 -19.37 11.65
C LYS A 54 -19.99 -18.30 10.68
N LEU A 55 -20.73 -18.06 9.61
CA LEU A 55 -20.38 -17.07 8.58
C LEU A 55 -19.94 -15.70 9.13
N PRO A 56 -20.67 -15.04 10.06
CA PRO A 56 -20.26 -13.74 10.57
C PRO A 56 -18.93 -13.78 11.35
N ASP A 57 -18.67 -14.88 12.09
CA ASP A 57 -17.43 -15.05 12.84
C ASP A 57 -16.24 -15.33 11.89
N ALA A 58 -16.47 -16.16 10.86
CA ALA A 58 -15.48 -16.47 9.84
C ALA A 58 -15.07 -15.23 9.05
N GLN A 59 -16.06 -14.42 8.64
CA GLN A 59 -15.82 -13.19 7.92
C GLN A 59 -14.99 -12.21 8.74
N ARG A 60 -15.38 -11.95 10.00
CA ARG A 60 -14.64 -11.03 10.88
C ARG A 60 -13.19 -11.49 11.09
N ALA A 61 -12.99 -12.79 11.31
CA ALA A 61 -11.65 -13.33 11.53
C ALA A 61 -10.79 -13.27 10.26
N ALA A 62 -11.38 -13.53 9.10
CA ALA A 62 -10.72 -13.43 7.80
C ALA A 62 -10.33 -11.98 7.45
N GLU A 63 -11.23 -11.02 7.67
CA GLU A 63 -10.96 -9.58 7.46
C GLU A 63 -9.86 -9.08 8.39
N THR A 64 -9.93 -9.44 9.68
CA THR A 64 -8.88 -9.11 10.67
C THR A 64 -7.53 -9.67 10.20
N ARG A 65 -7.50 -10.92 9.75
CA ARG A 65 -6.27 -11.56 9.28
C ARG A 65 -5.74 -10.93 7.99
N ALA A 66 -6.61 -10.59 7.05
CA ALA A 66 -6.22 -9.90 5.82
C ALA A 66 -5.56 -8.56 6.15
N HIS A 67 -6.15 -7.79 7.06
CA HIS A 67 -5.55 -6.53 7.54
C HIS A 67 -4.18 -6.75 8.21
N GLU A 68 -4.04 -7.77 9.06
CA GLU A 68 -2.74 -8.14 9.64
C GLU A 68 -1.69 -8.42 8.55
N LEU A 69 -2.03 -9.24 7.55
CA LEU A 69 -1.11 -9.58 6.46
C LEU A 69 -0.74 -8.35 5.61
N ASP A 70 -1.70 -7.49 5.30
CA ASP A 70 -1.45 -6.24 4.58
C ASP A 70 -0.54 -5.30 5.37
N SER A 71 -0.73 -5.20 6.69
CA SER A 71 0.15 -4.40 7.56
C SER A 71 1.57 -4.95 7.66
N LEU A 72 1.74 -6.28 7.66
CA LEU A 72 3.07 -6.90 7.64
C LEU A 72 3.75 -6.66 6.29
N LYS A 73 2.99 -6.78 5.20
CA LYS A 73 3.49 -6.50 3.85
C LYS A 73 3.94 -5.05 3.72
N SER A 74 3.12 -4.09 4.16
CA SER A 74 3.48 -2.67 4.09
C SER A 74 4.71 -2.36 4.95
N TRP A 75 4.79 -2.93 6.16
CA TRP A 75 5.98 -2.79 7.02
C TRP A 75 7.25 -3.35 6.35
N GLN A 76 7.15 -4.49 5.68
CA GLN A 76 8.27 -5.08 4.94
C GLN A 76 8.69 -4.19 3.76
N GLU A 77 7.73 -3.71 2.98
CA GLU A 77 7.98 -2.79 1.85
C GLU A 77 8.63 -1.47 2.33
N ASP A 78 8.16 -0.90 3.44
CA ASP A 78 8.75 0.29 4.06
C ASP A 78 10.16 0.02 4.59
N SER A 79 10.38 -1.14 5.21
CA SER A 79 11.70 -1.52 5.73
C SER A 79 12.73 -1.63 4.61
N VAL A 80 12.39 -2.31 3.51
CA VAL A 80 13.26 -2.42 2.33
C VAL A 80 13.49 -1.05 1.69
N TRP A 81 12.45 -0.22 1.59
CA TRP A 81 12.56 1.14 1.09
C TRP A 81 13.55 1.99 1.91
N ASN A 82 13.47 1.90 3.23
CA ASN A 82 14.29 2.69 4.14
C ASN A 82 15.79 2.34 4.06
N LEU A 83 16.15 1.13 3.65
CA LEU A 83 17.57 0.76 3.41
C LEU A 83 18.23 1.67 2.35
N GLY A 84 17.46 2.15 1.38
CA GLY A 84 17.96 3.04 0.33
C GLY A 84 17.83 4.54 0.66
N ALA A 85 17.44 4.95 1.87
CA ALA A 85 17.04 6.33 2.19
C ALA A 85 18.02 7.41 1.71
N ALA A 86 19.34 7.16 1.81
CA ALA A 86 20.36 8.08 1.31
C ALA A 86 20.32 8.25 -0.23
N LYS A 87 20.08 7.16 -0.99
CA LYS A 87 19.87 7.21 -2.43
C LYS A 87 18.59 7.97 -2.76
N HIS A 88 17.47 7.62 -2.12
CA HIS A 88 16.19 8.30 -2.33
C HIS A 88 16.32 9.81 -2.08
N LYS A 89 17.02 10.23 -1.02
CA LYS A 89 17.29 11.65 -0.77
C LYS A 89 18.05 12.33 -1.91
N ARG A 90 19.05 11.66 -2.48
CA ARG A 90 19.82 12.18 -3.63
C ARG A 90 18.97 12.24 -4.90
N ASP A 91 18.23 11.18 -5.21
CA ASP A 91 17.34 11.12 -6.37
C ASP A 91 16.31 12.24 -6.32
N PHE A 92 15.68 12.43 -5.16
CA PHE A 92 14.71 13.52 -4.96
C PHE A 92 15.35 14.90 -5.16
N GLN A 93 16.54 15.14 -4.61
CA GLN A 93 17.25 16.41 -4.79
C GLN A 93 17.65 16.66 -6.24
N ALA A 94 18.07 15.62 -6.96
CA ALA A 94 18.40 15.70 -8.38
C ALA A 94 17.16 16.02 -9.22
N CYS A 95 16.07 15.25 -9.02
CA CYS A 95 14.82 15.46 -9.74
C CYS A 95 14.21 16.83 -9.50
N ARG A 96 14.29 17.36 -8.28
CA ARG A 96 13.75 18.68 -7.95
C ARG A 96 14.52 19.84 -8.61
N ARG A 97 15.77 19.63 -9.02
CA ARG A 97 16.57 20.64 -9.74
C ARG A 97 16.47 20.49 -11.26
N GLY A 98 15.94 19.36 -11.74
CA GLY A 98 15.76 19.09 -13.16
C GLY A 98 14.65 19.95 -13.77
N THR A 99 14.60 19.94 -15.10
CA THR A 99 13.53 20.58 -15.89
C THR A 99 12.34 19.64 -16.13
N GLU A 100 12.52 18.34 -15.87
CA GLU A 100 11.46 17.34 -15.99
C GLU A 100 10.48 17.42 -14.82
N GLN A 101 9.26 16.94 -15.06
CA GLN A 101 8.28 16.79 -13.99
C GLN A 101 8.79 15.82 -12.91
N LEU A 102 8.65 16.24 -11.65
CA LEU A 102 9.16 15.48 -10.50
C LEU A 102 8.72 14.02 -10.51
N ASN A 103 7.44 13.75 -10.79
CA ASN A 103 6.92 12.39 -10.81
C ASN A 103 7.63 11.51 -11.84
N ASN A 104 7.80 11.99 -13.08
CA ASN A 104 8.44 11.23 -14.16
C ASN A 104 9.91 10.97 -13.85
N CYS A 105 10.63 11.98 -13.34
CA CYS A 105 12.02 11.81 -12.94
C CYS A 105 12.18 10.77 -11.81
N LEU A 106 11.29 10.77 -10.81
CA LEU A 106 11.32 9.79 -9.72
C LEU A 106 11.03 8.37 -10.23
N LEU A 107 10.08 8.21 -11.16
CA LEU A 107 9.79 6.93 -11.79
C LEU A 107 11.00 6.39 -12.56
N VAL A 108 11.68 7.23 -13.35
CA VAL A 108 12.92 6.87 -14.06
C VAL A 108 14.06 6.52 -13.09
N ALA A 109 14.12 7.18 -11.93
CA ALA A 109 15.06 6.86 -10.86
C ALA A 109 14.76 5.54 -10.11
N GLY A 110 13.67 4.84 -10.49
CA GLY A 110 13.28 3.54 -9.95
C GLY A 110 12.35 3.61 -8.73
N TRP A 111 11.72 4.76 -8.46
CA TRP A 111 10.79 4.88 -7.35
C TRP A 111 9.48 4.11 -7.65
N PRO A 112 8.89 3.40 -6.66
CA PRO A 112 7.56 2.83 -6.81
C PRO A 112 6.53 3.90 -7.13
N LEU A 113 5.61 3.61 -8.04
CA LEU A 113 4.58 4.55 -8.50
C LEU A 113 3.85 5.26 -7.35
N ARG A 114 3.36 4.49 -6.36
CA ARG A 114 2.66 5.03 -5.19
C ARG A 114 3.52 6.05 -4.43
N ARG A 115 4.82 5.79 -4.27
CA ARG A 115 5.73 6.69 -3.52
C ARG A 115 6.08 7.93 -4.33
N ALA A 116 6.33 7.79 -5.63
CA ALA A 116 6.58 8.92 -6.52
C ALA A 116 5.39 9.89 -6.57
N GLN A 117 4.17 9.34 -6.70
CA GLN A 117 2.92 10.11 -6.64
C GLN A 117 2.76 10.81 -5.29
N HIS A 118 2.87 10.07 -4.18
CA HIS A 118 2.73 10.64 -2.84
C HIS A 118 3.76 11.75 -2.56
N THR A 119 5.01 11.58 -2.97
CA THR A 119 6.04 12.62 -2.83
C THR A 119 5.72 13.84 -3.69
N THR A 120 5.25 13.64 -4.92
CA THR A 120 4.86 14.74 -5.82
C THR A 120 3.65 15.51 -5.26
N ASP A 121 2.63 14.80 -4.78
CA ASP A 121 1.45 15.40 -4.15
C ASP A 121 1.80 16.14 -2.86
N SER A 122 2.67 15.58 -2.02
CA SER A 122 3.12 16.24 -0.80
C SER A 122 3.88 17.53 -1.10
N MET A 123 4.73 17.53 -2.12
CA MET A 123 5.45 18.73 -2.56
C MET A 123 4.50 19.78 -3.12
N TRP A 124 3.57 19.37 -3.99
CA TRP A 124 2.51 20.22 -4.51
C TRP A 124 1.69 20.88 -3.39
N ASN A 125 1.31 20.09 -2.38
CA ASN A 125 0.50 20.59 -1.27
C ASN A 125 1.28 21.54 -0.35
N ALA A 126 2.60 21.39 -0.24
CA ALA A 126 3.43 22.31 0.53
C ALA A 126 3.47 23.72 -0.10
N GLU A 127 3.24 23.84 -1.41
CA GLU A 127 3.33 25.09 -2.17
C GLU A 127 1.96 25.71 -2.48
N LEU A 128 0.87 25.22 -1.87
CA LEU A 128 -0.50 25.72 -2.08
C LEU A 128 -0.65 27.26 -2.00
N PRO A 129 -0.03 27.97 -1.04
CA PRO A 129 -0.12 29.44 -1.00
C PRO A 129 0.53 30.12 -2.21
N ALA A 130 1.59 29.54 -2.78
CA ALA A 130 2.17 30.02 -4.02
C ALA A 130 1.23 29.73 -5.20
N HIS A 131 0.79 28.46 -5.33
CA HIS A 131 -0.13 28.04 -6.39
C HIS A 131 -1.42 28.87 -6.44
N ARG A 132 -1.97 29.25 -5.29
CA ARG A 132 -3.14 30.14 -5.24
C ARG A 132 -2.85 31.52 -5.83
N ARG A 133 -1.67 32.11 -5.57
CA ARG A 133 -1.27 33.41 -6.13
C ARG A 133 -1.04 33.33 -7.65
N GLU A 134 -0.42 32.25 -8.11
CA GLU A 134 -0.19 31.96 -9.52
C GLU A 134 -1.52 31.83 -10.27
N LEU A 135 -2.47 31.08 -9.71
CA LEU A 135 -3.83 30.94 -10.20
C LEU A 135 -4.53 32.31 -10.32
N GLN A 136 -4.51 33.14 -9.27
CA GLN A 136 -5.13 34.46 -9.33
C GLN A 136 -4.48 35.36 -10.40
N THR A 137 -3.15 35.28 -10.53
CA THR A 137 -2.41 36.05 -11.54
C THR A 137 -2.80 35.63 -12.96
N CYS A 138 -2.91 34.33 -13.22
CA CYS A 138 -3.37 33.82 -14.51
C CYS A 138 -4.85 34.15 -14.77
N MET A 139 -5.71 34.08 -13.75
CA MET A 139 -7.13 34.43 -13.88
C MET A 139 -7.37 35.91 -14.19
N ALA A 140 -6.46 36.80 -13.77
CA ALA A 140 -6.53 38.23 -14.07
C ALA A 140 -6.15 38.55 -15.53
N LYS A 141 -5.40 37.66 -16.21
CA LYS A 141 -5.05 37.81 -17.63
C LYS A 141 -6.23 37.36 -18.49
N ARG A 142 -6.80 38.29 -19.27
CA ARG A 142 -7.93 38.00 -20.17
C ARG A 142 -7.53 37.28 -21.46
N ASP A 143 -6.27 37.42 -21.88
CA ASP A 143 -5.83 37.01 -23.21
C ASP A 143 -5.24 35.60 -23.28
N PHE A 144 -5.27 34.83 -22.18
CA PHE A 144 -4.66 33.51 -22.10
C PHE A 144 -5.64 32.43 -21.63
N ASN A 145 -5.51 31.23 -22.22
CA ASN A 145 -6.08 30.03 -21.63
C ASN A 145 -5.42 29.78 -20.26
N LEU A 146 -6.25 29.56 -19.23
CA LEU A 146 -5.79 29.39 -17.85
C LEU A 146 -4.79 28.23 -17.71
N SER A 147 -5.05 27.08 -18.34
CA SER A 147 -4.12 25.93 -18.26
C SER A 147 -2.78 26.27 -18.92
N SER A 148 -2.81 26.91 -20.10
CA SER A 148 -1.59 27.34 -20.80
C SER A 148 -0.78 28.35 -19.99
N CYS A 149 -1.44 29.31 -19.32
CA CYS A 149 -0.76 30.26 -18.45
C CYS A 149 -0.02 29.55 -17.31
N LEU A 150 -0.70 28.63 -16.63
CA LEU A 150 -0.13 27.87 -15.51
C LEU A 150 1.05 26.99 -15.95
N THR A 151 0.92 26.27 -17.07
CA THR A 151 1.99 25.41 -17.58
C THR A 151 3.19 26.21 -18.09
N LEU A 152 2.98 27.28 -18.86
CA LEU A 152 4.09 28.00 -19.51
C LEU A 152 4.86 28.88 -18.54
N TYR A 153 4.16 29.67 -17.72
CA TYR A 153 4.76 30.67 -16.83
C TYR A 153 5.17 30.09 -15.48
N TYR A 154 4.38 29.18 -14.92
CA TYR A 154 4.59 28.64 -13.57
C TYR A 154 5.01 27.17 -13.55
N LYS A 155 5.20 26.56 -14.73
CA LYS A 155 5.65 25.17 -14.88
C LYS A 155 4.78 24.17 -14.13
N TRP A 156 3.48 24.46 -14.02
CA TRP A 156 2.53 23.51 -13.48
C TRP A 156 2.53 22.24 -14.32
N ASP A 157 2.36 21.10 -13.65
CA ASP A 157 2.04 19.87 -14.33
C ASP A 157 0.77 20.05 -15.20
N SER A 158 0.79 19.48 -16.41
CA SER A 158 -0.27 19.70 -17.40
C SER A 158 -1.62 19.17 -16.91
N ASP A 159 -1.63 18.00 -16.26
CA ASP A 159 -2.87 17.42 -15.74
C ASP A 159 -3.45 18.29 -14.63
N ARG A 160 -2.60 18.80 -13.72
CA ARG A 160 -3.04 19.73 -12.67
C ARG A 160 -3.52 21.06 -13.22
N ALA A 161 -2.86 21.61 -14.23
CA ALA A 161 -3.24 22.86 -14.87
C ALA A 161 -4.61 22.73 -15.57
N LEU A 162 -4.82 21.64 -16.32
CA LEU A 162 -6.09 21.33 -16.98
C LEU A 162 -7.21 21.11 -15.97
N ALA A 163 -6.99 20.24 -14.97
CA ALA A 163 -7.99 19.96 -13.95
C ALA A 163 -8.40 21.22 -13.17
N THR A 164 -7.44 22.12 -12.89
CA THR A 164 -7.71 23.40 -12.25
C THR A 164 -8.52 24.32 -13.15
N ALA A 165 -8.15 24.44 -14.43
CA ALA A 165 -8.88 25.26 -15.40
C ALA A 165 -10.33 24.77 -15.59
N ASP A 166 -10.53 23.46 -15.66
CA ASP A 166 -11.86 22.84 -15.75
C ASP A 166 -12.67 23.06 -14.48
N SER A 167 -12.04 22.97 -13.31
CA SER A 167 -12.69 23.26 -12.02
C SER A 167 -13.15 24.71 -11.94
N VAL A 168 -12.32 25.66 -12.36
CA VAL A 168 -12.66 27.10 -12.38
C VAL A 168 -13.79 27.38 -13.37
N THR A 169 -13.73 26.77 -14.55
CA THR A 169 -14.77 26.92 -15.58
C THR A 169 -16.11 26.39 -15.09
N ARG A 170 -16.14 25.17 -14.50
CA ARG A 170 -17.36 24.63 -13.88
C ARG A 170 -17.90 25.51 -12.76
N ALA A 171 -17.03 26.06 -11.91
CA ALA A 171 -17.44 26.97 -10.84
C ALA A 171 -18.04 28.29 -11.36
N ARG A 172 -17.64 28.74 -12.56
CA ARG A 172 -18.23 29.93 -13.23
C ARG A 172 -19.57 29.63 -13.89
N LEU A 173 -19.73 28.44 -14.47
CA LEU A 173 -20.97 28.01 -15.14
C LEU A 173 -22.07 27.57 -14.17
N GLY A 174 -21.70 27.10 -12.98
CA GLY A 174 -22.64 26.71 -11.92
C GLY A 174 -23.07 27.84 -11.00
N ARG A 175 -22.65 29.09 -11.27
CA ARG A 175 -23.19 30.31 -10.67
C ARG A 175 -24.12 30.99 -11.67
#